data_AF-A0A1C4YXL9-F1
#
_entry.id   AF-A0A1C4YXL9-F1
#
_cell.length_a   1.000
_cell.length_b   1.000
_cell.length_c   1.000
_cell.angle_alpha   90.00
_cell.angle_beta   90.00
_cell.angle_gamma   90.00
#
_symmetry.space_group_name_H-M   'P 1'
#
loop_
_entity.id
_entity.type
_entity.pdbx_description
1 polymer ?
#
loop_
_entity_poly.entity_id
_entity_poly.type
_entity_poly.pdbx_seq_one_letter_code
_entity_poly.pdbx_strand_id
1 'polypeptide(L)'
;MERIEVDLHDRGNAAVLRLPPRRFPGVLIQGDSLSVLREDVELVRAALRAGDLVTAREWADHLGAELDALLGHYVAVLDRDGITLPFVRPPPPPGPTAGPAPDWAGDGG
;
A
#
# COMPACT_ATOMS: atom_id res chain seq x y z
N MET A 1 8.58 25.82 -16.16
CA MET A 1 7.54 24.78 -15.99
C MET A 1 7.16 24.29 -17.38
N GLU A 2 7.38 23.01 -17.65
CA GLU A 2 6.98 22.38 -18.91
C GLU A 2 5.52 21.89 -18.78
N ARG A 3 4.76 21.95 -19.87
CA ARG A 3 3.41 21.40 -19.94
C ARG A 3 3.42 20.23 -20.91
N ILE A 4 2.90 19.10 -20.45
CA ILE A 4 2.79 17.89 -21.25
C ILE A 4 1.35 17.39 -21.20
N GLU A 5 0.90 16.78 -22.29
CA GLU A 5 -0.36 16.05 -22.34
C GLU A 5 -0.15 14.64 -21.82
N VAL A 6 -1.14 14.12 -21.08
CA VAL A 6 -1.08 12.81 -20.43
C VAL A 6 -2.39 12.08 -20.66
N ASP A 7 -2.34 10.75 -20.80
CA ASP A 7 -3.57 9.96 -20.78
C ASP A 7 -4.03 9.82 -19.34
N LEU A 8 -5.27 10.20 -19.06
CA LEU A 8 -5.85 10.16 -17.74
C LEU A 8 -6.83 9.01 -17.63
N HIS A 9 -6.53 8.07 -16.73
CA HIS A 9 -7.35 6.90 -16.48
C HIS A 9 -8.28 7.14 -15.29
N ASP A 10 -7.82 7.74 -14.20
CA ASP A 10 -8.66 8.08 -13.05
C ASP A 10 -8.27 9.41 -12.40
N ARG A 11 -9.26 10.16 -11.91
CA ARG A 11 -9.12 11.52 -11.32
C ARG A 11 -9.17 11.55 -9.79
N GLY A 12 -9.27 10.41 -9.12
CA GLY A 12 -9.34 10.33 -7.66
C GLY A 12 -8.08 10.84 -6.95
N ASN A 13 -8.07 10.73 -5.61
CA ASN A 13 -6.96 11.17 -4.75
C ASN A 13 -5.61 10.54 -5.14
N ALA A 14 -5.64 9.35 -5.73
CA ALA A 14 -4.49 8.64 -6.27
C ALA A 14 -4.62 8.52 -7.79
N ALA A 15 -4.64 9.67 -8.49
CA ALA A 15 -4.91 9.74 -9.92
C ALA A 15 -4.01 8.77 -10.71
N VAL A 16 -4.62 8.01 -11.62
CA VAL A 16 -3.89 7.08 -12.49
C VAL A 16 -3.75 7.72 -13.87
N LEU A 17 -2.51 7.93 -14.28
CA LEU A 17 -2.18 8.61 -15.54
C LEU A 17 -0.99 7.96 -16.24
N ARG A 18 -0.93 8.09 -17.56
CA ARG A 18 0.18 7.61 -18.37
C ARG A 18 0.90 8.79 -18.99
N LEU A 19 2.12 9.02 -18.51
CA LEU A 19 3.03 10.00 -19.10
C LEU A 19 3.63 9.43 -20.40
N PRO A 20 3.68 10.20 -21.50
CA PRO A 20 4.48 9.80 -22.66
C PRO A 20 5.97 9.68 -22.30
N PRO A 21 6.72 8.67 -22.81
CA PRO A 21 6.32 7.55 -23.66
C PRO A 21 6.09 6.25 -22.86
N ARG A 22 5.69 6.34 -21.58
CA ARG A 22 5.53 5.16 -20.72
C ARG A 22 4.48 4.22 -21.29
N ARG A 23 4.80 2.92 -21.30
CA ARG A 23 3.88 1.87 -21.76
C ARG A 23 2.70 1.69 -20.81
N PHE A 24 2.95 1.75 -19.51
CA PHE A 24 1.96 1.51 -18.46
C PHE A 24 1.61 2.81 -17.75
N PRO A 25 0.35 3.00 -17.33
CA PRO A 25 -0.01 4.07 -16.42
C PRO A 25 0.72 3.95 -15.08
N GLY A 26 0.81 5.04 -14.34
CA GLY A 26 1.29 5.08 -12.96
C GLY A 26 0.29 5.82 -12.06
N VAL A 27 0.47 5.66 -10.76
CA VAL A 27 -0.27 6.41 -9.73
C VAL A 27 0.48 7.69 -9.42
N LEU A 28 -0.23 8.82 -9.41
CA LEU A 28 0.29 10.09 -8.94
C LEU A 28 0.28 10.09 -7.41
N ILE A 29 1.45 10.28 -6.80
CA ILE A 29 1.59 10.53 -5.36
C ILE A 29 1.95 12.00 -5.19
N GLN A 30 1.11 12.74 -4.48
CA GLN A 30 1.37 14.14 -4.16
C GLN A 30 2.54 14.27 -3.17
N GLY A 31 3.24 15.40 -3.19
CA GLY A 31 4.47 15.57 -2.40
C GLY A 31 4.25 15.51 -0.88
N ASP A 32 3.09 15.96 -0.39
CA ASP A 32 2.67 15.84 1.00
C ASP A 32 2.42 14.38 1.40
N SER A 33 1.66 13.64 0.59
CA SER A 33 1.40 12.21 0.78
C SER A 33 2.71 11.40 0.72
N LEU A 34 3.60 11.74 -0.20
CA LEU A 34 4.93 11.13 -0.29
C LEU A 34 5.77 11.41 0.97
N SER A 35 5.66 12.61 1.54
CA SER A 35 6.34 12.97 2.79
C SER A 35 5.86 12.12 3.96
N VAL A 36 4.54 11.90 4.07
CA VAL A 36 3.92 11.05 5.10
C VAL A 36 4.43 9.61 4.99
N LEU A 37 4.35 9.00 3.80
CA LEU A 37 4.85 7.64 3.58
C LEU A 37 6.34 7.49 3.98
N ARG A 38 7.15 8.52 3.72
CA ARG A 38 8.57 8.52 4.13
C ARG A 38 8.71 8.64 5.64
N GLU A 39 7.87 9.42 6.31
CA GLU A 39 7.87 9.57 7.75
C GLU A 39 7.51 8.24 8.44
N ASP A 40 6.48 7.54 7.95
CA ASP A 40 6.07 6.23 8.47
C ASP A 40 7.20 5.21 8.38
N VAL A 41 7.94 5.18 7.27
CA VAL A 41 9.14 4.34 7.13
C VAL A 41 10.18 4.63 8.22
N GLU A 42 10.40 5.91 8.56
CA GLU A 42 11.33 6.24 9.63
C GLU A 42 10.79 5.93 11.03
N LEU A 43 9.47 5.97 11.24
CA LEU A 43 8.85 5.55 12.49
C LEU A 43 9.05 4.04 12.71
N VAL A 44 8.86 3.22 11.67
CA VAL A 44 9.22 1.79 11.71
C VAL A 44 10.70 1.61 12.08
N ARG A 45 11.60 2.31 11.40
CA ARG A 45 13.05 2.19 11.64
C ARG A 45 13.46 2.67 13.04
N ALA A 46 12.84 3.73 13.55
CA ALA A 46 13.10 4.24 14.88
C ALA A 46 12.68 3.23 15.95
N ALA A 47 11.50 2.65 15.82
CA ALA A 47 11.01 1.61 16.73
C ALA A 47 11.90 0.35 16.69
N LEU A 48 12.32 -0.10 15.51
CA LEU A 48 13.26 -1.21 15.36
C LEU A 48 14.61 -0.93 16.06
N ARG A 49 15.16 0.28 15.89
CA ARG A 49 16.42 0.68 16.57
C ARG A 49 16.27 0.73 18.10
N ALA A 50 15.08 1.10 18.59
CA ALA A 50 14.77 1.12 20.01
C ALA A 50 14.47 -0.27 20.60
N GLY A 51 14.35 -1.30 19.76
CA GLY A 51 13.91 -2.64 20.17
C GLY A 51 12.41 -2.74 20.45
N ASP A 52 11.63 -1.71 20.11
CA ASP A 52 10.17 -1.69 20.27
C ASP A 52 9.50 -2.37 19.06
N LEU A 53 9.40 -3.70 19.14
CA LEU A 53 8.84 -4.51 18.06
C LEU A 53 7.33 -4.33 17.89
N VAL A 54 6.60 -3.92 18.93
CA VAL A 54 5.16 -3.70 18.86
C VAL A 54 4.88 -2.45 18.03
N THR A 55 5.48 -1.32 18.40
CA THR A 55 5.35 -0.07 17.63
C THR A 55 5.88 -0.23 16.21
N ALA A 56 7.00 -0.94 16.02
CA ALA A 56 7.53 -1.21 14.69
C ALA A 56 6.53 -1.99 13.81
N ARG A 57 5.82 -2.96 14.41
CA ARG A 57 4.82 -3.76 13.72
C ARG A 57 3.60 -2.91 13.35
N GLU A 58 3.09 -2.10 14.27
CA GLU A 58 1.94 -1.23 14.04
C GLU A 58 2.19 -0.26 12.87
N TRP A 59 3.34 0.43 12.86
CA TRP A 59 3.71 1.32 11.75
C TRP A 59 3.94 0.57 10.44
N ALA A 60 4.50 -0.63 10.48
CA ALA A 60 4.71 -1.43 9.28
C ALA A 60 3.38 -1.92 8.68
N ASP A 61 2.44 -2.34 9.53
CA ASP A 61 1.10 -2.75 9.10
C ASP A 61 0.30 -1.54 8.55
N HIS A 62 0.43 -0.36 9.18
CA HIS A 62 -0.18 0.87 8.67
C HIS A 62 0.35 1.24 7.28
N LEU A 63 1.68 1.33 7.13
CA LEU A 63 2.32 1.61 5.84
C LEU A 63 1.96 0.57 4.77
N GLY A 64 1.93 -0.71 5.15
CA GLY A 64 1.49 -1.79 4.27
C GLY A 64 0.07 -1.60 3.77
N ALA A 65 -0.87 -1.26 4.66
CA ALA A 65 -2.26 -1.02 4.30
C ALA A 65 -2.44 0.18 3.35
N GLU A 66 -1.68 1.26 3.54
CA GLU A 66 -1.70 2.40 2.63
C GLU A 66 -1.19 2.04 1.22
N LEU A 67 -0.07 1.31 1.15
CA LEU A 67 0.49 0.84 -0.11
C LEU A 67 -0.45 -0.16 -0.82
N ASP A 68 -1.08 -1.06 -0.07
CA ASP A 68 -2.07 -2.01 -0.60
C ASP A 68 -3.30 -1.29 -1.15
N ALA A 69 -3.76 -0.21 -0.50
CA ALA A 69 -4.87 0.60 -1.01
C ALA A 69 -4.50 1.30 -2.32
N LEU A 70 -3.30 1.89 -2.42
CA LEU A 70 -2.81 2.52 -3.66
C LEU A 70 -2.65 1.50 -4.79
N LEU A 71 -2.06 0.34 -4.50
CA LEU A 71 -1.85 -0.73 -5.48
C LEU A 71 -3.18 -1.36 -5.92
N GLY A 72 -4.10 -1.60 -4.99
CA GLY A 72 -5.43 -2.12 -5.26
C GLY A 72 -6.24 -1.18 -6.14
N HIS A 73 -6.18 0.13 -5.89
CA HIS A 73 -6.81 1.14 -6.75
C HIS A 73 -6.22 1.12 -8.16
N TYR A 74 -4.88 1.11 -8.29
CA TYR A 74 -4.20 1.02 -9.59
C TYR A 74 -4.63 -0.21 -10.38
N VAL A 75 -4.64 -1.39 -9.73
CA VAL A 75 -5.05 -2.65 -10.34
C VAL A 75 -6.49 -2.57 -10.83
N ALA A 76 -7.41 -2.04 -10.01
CA ALA A 76 -8.82 -1.89 -10.39
C ALA A 76 -8.99 -0.97 -11.60
N VAL A 77 -8.22 0.11 -11.70
CA VAL A 77 -8.24 1.02 -12.86
C VAL A 77 -7.72 0.32 -14.12
N LEU A 78 -6.61 -0.42 -14.02
CA LEU A 78 -6.07 -1.17 -15.16
C LEU A 78 -7.02 -2.27 -15.65
N ASP A 79 -7.64 -3.01 -14.71
CA ASP A 79 -8.63 -4.03 -15.03
C ASP A 79 -9.85 -3.41 -15.74
N ARG A 80 -10.36 -2.27 -15.23
CA ARG A 80 -11.47 -1.52 -15.84
C ARG A 80 -11.13 -1.07 -17.27
N ASP A 81 -9.90 -0.64 -17.52
CA ASP A 81 -9.45 -0.12 -18.82
C ASP A 81 -8.92 -1.21 -19.76
N GLY A 82 -8.96 -2.50 -19.34
CA GLY A 82 -8.49 -3.63 -20.14
C GLY A 82 -6.97 -3.67 -20.34
N ILE A 83 -6.20 -3.05 -19.44
CA ILE A 83 -4.74 -2.96 -19.51
C ILE A 83 -4.14 -4.08 -18.66
N THR A 84 -3.24 -4.87 -19.25
CA THR A 84 -2.51 -5.91 -18.51
C THR A 84 -1.60 -5.31 -17.44
N LEU A 85 -1.53 -5.94 -16.27
CA LEU A 85 -0.63 -5.51 -15.20
C LEU A 85 0.85 -5.60 -15.61
N PRO A 86 1.69 -4.62 -15.22
CA PRO A 86 3.13 -4.65 -15.48
C PRO A 86 3.92 -5.56 -14.50
N PHE A 87 3.23 -6.27 -13.62
CA PHE A 87 3.79 -7.15 -12.59
C PHE A 87 2.85 -8.34 -12.34
N VAL A 88 3.36 -9.36 -11.65
CA VAL A 88 2.53 -10.45 -11.14
C VAL A 88 1.71 -9.92 -9.98
N ARG A 89 0.38 -10.09 -10.05
CA ARG A 89 -0.53 -9.66 -8.98
C ARG A 89 -0.09 -10.33 -7.67
N PRO A 90 0.28 -9.56 -6.63
CA PRO A 90 0.66 -10.15 -5.36
C PRO A 90 -0.54 -10.90 -4.76
N PRO A 91 -0.29 -12.03 -4.07
CA PRO A 91 -1.35 -12.69 -3.32
C PRO A 91 -1.90 -11.73 -2.25
N PRO A 92 -3.18 -11.83 -1.88
CA PRO A 92 -3.71 -11.05 -0.77
C PRO A 92 -2.86 -11.31 0.48
N PRO A 93 -2.70 -10.30 1.37
CA PRO A 93 -1.94 -10.49 2.60
C PRO A 93 -2.51 -11.69 3.35
N PRO A 94 -1.66 -12.51 4.02
CA PRO A 94 -2.17 -13.54 4.90
C PRO A 94 -3.11 -12.86 5.91
N GLY A 95 -4.35 -13.36 6.02
CA GLY A 95 -5.29 -12.89 7.02
C GLY A 95 -4.65 -12.95 8.42
N PRO A 96 -5.18 -12.20 9.41
CA PRO A 96 -4.60 -12.19 10.74
C PRO A 96 -4.37 -13.64 11.17
N THR A 97 -3.11 -14.00 11.42
CA THR A 97 -2.78 -15.31 11.95
C THR A 97 -3.58 -15.44 13.22
N ALA A 98 -4.62 -16.29 13.19
CA ALA A 98 -5.37 -16.61 14.38
C ALA A 98 -4.34 -17.07 15.41
N GLY A 99 -4.11 -16.24 16.43
CA GLY A 99 -3.35 -16.68 17.59
C GLY A 99 -3.98 -17.97 18.11
N PRO A 100 -3.20 -18.84 18.78
CA PRO A 100 -3.76 -20.04 19.37
C PRO A 100 -4.99 -19.66 20.19
N ALA A 101 -6.09 -20.40 19.98
CA ALA A 101 -7.34 -20.17 20.70
C ALA A 101 -7.06 -20.16 22.22
N PRO A 102 -7.62 -19.21 22.98
CA PRO A 102 -7.38 -19.17 24.42
C PRO A 102 -7.88 -20.46 25.07
N ASP A 103 -7.01 -21.04 25.91
CA ASP A 103 -7.19 -22.32 26.62
C ASP A 103 -8.15 -22.19 27.82
N TRP A 104 -9.36 -21.68 27.60
CA TRP A 104 -10.37 -21.61 28.66
C TRP A 104 -11.19 -22.90 28.82
N ALA A 105 -10.83 -23.97 28.11
CA ALA A 105 -11.48 -25.27 28.20
C ALA A 105 -10.77 -26.18 29.22
N GLY A 106 -10.75 -25.77 30.48
CA GLY A 106 -10.20 -26.61 31.54
C GLY A 106 -10.18 -25.92 32.89
N ASP A 107 -11.31 -25.97 33.60
CA ASP A 107 -11.40 -26.23 35.05
C ASP A 107 -12.86 -26.10 35.48
N GLY A 108 -13.61 -27.18 35.23
CA GLY A 108 -14.88 -27.47 35.89
C GLY A 108 -14.67 -28.71 36.77
N GLY A 109 -14.15 -28.49 37.97
CA GLY A 109 -14.11 -29.47 39.06
C GLY A 109 -15.23 -29.21 40.05
#